data_AF-A0A0P0F4D3-F1
#
_entry.id   AF-A0A0P0F4D3-F1
#
_cell.length_a   1.000
_cell.length_b   1.000
_cell.length_c   1.000
_cell.angle_alpha   90.00
_cell.angle_beta   90.00
_cell.angle_gamma   90.00
#
_symmetry.space_group_name_H-M   'P 1'
#
loop_
_entity.id
_entity.type
_entity.pdbx_description
1 polymer ?
#
loop_
_entity_poly.entity_id
_entity_poly.type
_entity_poly.pdbx_seq_one_letter_code
_entity_poly.pdbx_strand_id
1 'polypeptide(L)'
;MPFHRPALGLSLAALALAGTLAGAAQAATTDRNPAPATQTAPVTAPEAAPAAKVTGFRSARFGMTGDEVTKAIAKDFKIEAKDIRREANATERTTSLIVKVDDLQTGAGPAVVVYILGHSTQKLFQVNILWGGAVNPKVDPNTLVGAANALRNYFVGQGYRQEGMLLNAPIGDGSQVVVFRGTDSQGRMSVLTLTVPPKPSDDTPALPPSLQLSYIEKPNEPDVFKIEKGF
;
A
#
# COMPACT_ATOMS: atom_id res chain seq x y z
N MET A 1 42.60 -21.45 11.12
CA MET A 1 43.37 -20.35 11.75
C MET A 1 44.05 -19.54 10.64
N PRO A 2 44.37 -18.24 10.81
CA PRO A 2 44.08 -17.36 11.93
C PRO A 2 43.19 -16.14 11.56
N PHE A 3 42.80 -15.37 12.58
CA PHE A 3 42.12 -14.07 12.48
C PHE A 3 43.13 -12.94 12.30
N HIS A 4 42.75 -11.82 11.67
CA HIS A 4 43.31 -10.50 11.96
C HIS A 4 42.22 -9.42 12.03
N ARG A 5 42.13 -8.76 13.18
CA ARG A 5 41.44 -7.47 13.40
C ARG A 5 42.54 -6.43 13.65
N PRO A 6 42.44 -5.20 13.13
CA PRO A 6 43.08 -4.06 13.75
C PRO A 6 42.12 -3.40 14.76
N ALA A 7 42.64 -3.04 15.92
CA ALA A 7 41.99 -2.16 16.89
C ALA A 7 43.00 -1.12 17.36
N LEU A 8 42.71 0.16 17.14
CA LEU A 8 43.42 1.36 17.62
C LEU A 8 42.59 2.57 17.14
N GLY A 9 42.41 3.66 17.89
CA GLY A 9 42.86 3.98 19.24
C GLY A 9 42.14 5.22 19.81
N LEU A 10 42.50 5.62 21.02
CA LEU A 10 41.91 6.71 21.81
C LEU A 10 42.01 8.10 21.14
N SER A 11 41.12 9.04 21.48
CA SER A 11 41.49 10.19 22.34
C SER A 11 40.33 11.11 22.75
N LEU A 12 40.51 11.76 23.90
CA LEU A 12 39.61 12.74 24.52
C LEU A 12 39.72 14.12 23.84
N ALA A 13 38.64 14.90 23.89
CA ALA A 13 38.72 16.33 24.19
C ALA A 13 37.40 16.82 24.81
N ALA A 14 37.42 17.15 26.10
CA ALA A 14 36.36 17.93 26.73
C ALA A 14 36.78 19.41 26.71
N LEU A 15 35.84 20.32 26.45
CA LEU A 15 36.00 21.73 26.80
C LEU A 15 34.66 22.29 27.26
N ALA A 16 34.58 22.66 28.54
CA ALA A 16 33.49 23.44 29.10
C ALA A 16 34.04 24.83 29.44
N LEU A 17 33.28 25.87 29.14
CA LEU A 17 33.47 27.19 29.75
C LEU A 17 32.14 27.69 30.30
N ALA A 18 32.14 28.02 31.60
CA ALA A 18 31.14 28.83 32.26
C ALA A 18 31.80 30.14 32.71
N GLY A 19 31.06 31.26 32.72
CA GLY A 19 31.61 32.57 33.11
C GLY A 19 30.53 33.63 33.40
N THR A 20 30.69 34.33 34.52
CA THR A 20 29.77 35.29 35.17
C THR A 20 30.54 36.56 35.60
N LEU A 21 29.98 37.71 35.99
CA LEU A 21 28.58 38.17 36.20
C LEU A 21 28.54 39.72 36.07
N ALA A 22 27.34 40.32 36.01
CA ALA A 22 27.03 41.74 36.22
C ALA A 22 27.54 42.77 35.17
N GLY A 23 26.90 43.93 34.96
CA GLY A 23 25.60 44.42 35.46
C GLY A 23 25.51 45.96 35.44
N ALA A 24 24.44 46.53 34.89
CA ALA A 24 24.11 47.96 35.03
C ALA A 24 22.61 48.19 34.78
N ALA A 25 21.96 49.00 35.60
CA ALA A 25 20.54 49.33 35.48
C ALA A 25 20.34 50.64 34.71
N GLN A 26 19.24 50.75 33.97
CA GLN A 26 18.64 52.03 33.62
C GLN A 26 17.12 51.86 33.55
N ALA A 27 16.41 52.59 34.41
CA ALA A 27 14.96 52.70 34.36
C ALA A 27 14.60 53.87 33.42
N ALA A 28 13.74 53.60 32.44
CA ALA A 28 13.09 54.63 31.64
C ALA A 28 11.59 54.29 31.54
N THR A 29 10.76 55.32 31.61
CA THR A 29 9.33 55.24 31.89
C THR A 29 8.48 55.17 30.62
N THR A 30 7.35 54.46 30.73
CA THR A 30 6.11 54.73 29.98
C THR A 30 6.19 54.68 28.45
N ASP A 31 5.72 53.57 27.86
CA ASP A 31 4.42 53.68 27.17
C ASP A 31 3.64 52.35 27.16
N ARG A 32 2.31 52.43 27.17
CA ARG A 32 1.42 51.25 27.12
C ARG A 32 1.08 50.94 25.68
N ASN A 33 1.68 49.89 25.12
CA ASN A 33 1.08 49.17 24.00
C ASN A 33 0.78 47.72 24.43
N PRO A 34 -0.48 47.31 24.61
CA PRO A 34 -0.79 45.93 24.93
C PRO A 34 -0.47 45.05 23.72
N ALA A 35 0.52 44.18 23.86
CA ALA A 35 0.77 43.13 22.87
C ALA A 35 -0.53 42.32 22.66
N PRO A 36 -0.92 42.00 21.41
CA PRO A 36 -2.11 41.21 21.16
C PRO A 36 -1.96 39.87 21.86
N ALA A 37 -2.86 39.56 22.79
CA ALA A 37 -2.86 38.30 23.50
C ALA A 37 -3.00 37.16 22.49
N THR A 38 -1.96 36.34 22.36
CA THR A 38 -1.99 35.14 21.53
C THR A 38 -3.07 34.22 22.06
N GLN A 39 -4.24 34.24 21.43
CA GLN A 39 -5.27 33.25 21.68
C GLN A 39 -4.71 31.91 21.21
N THR A 40 -4.17 31.12 22.14
CA THR A 40 -4.06 29.68 22.00
C THR A 40 -5.48 29.11 21.97
N ALA A 41 -6.13 29.24 20.83
CA ALA A 41 -7.27 28.40 20.49
C ALA A 41 -6.82 26.93 20.70
N PRO A 42 -7.66 26.07 21.31
CA PRO A 42 -7.35 24.65 21.36
C PRO A 42 -7.18 24.17 19.92
N VAL A 43 -5.96 23.74 19.58
CA VAL A 43 -5.78 22.93 18.37
C VAL A 43 -6.45 21.61 18.68
N THR A 44 -7.73 21.49 18.31
CA THR A 44 -8.45 20.22 18.33
C THR A 44 -7.60 19.25 17.53
N ALA A 45 -6.98 18.30 18.23
CA ALA A 45 -6.19 17.26 17.59
C ALA A 45 -7.09 16.59 16.54
N PRO A 46 -6.63 16.39 15.29
CA PRO A 46 -7.44 15.76 14.26
C PRO A 46 -8.04 14.47 14.80
N GLU A 47 -9.36 14.33 14.67
CA GLU A 47 -10.07 13.13 15.11
C GLU A 47 -9.38 11.91 14.51
N ALA A 48 -8.94 10.98 15.37
CA ALA A 48 -8.09 9.88 14.95
C ALA A 48 -8.83 9.05 13.89
N ALA A 49 -8.28 8.99 12.68
CA ALA A 49 -8.93 8.33 11.56
C ALA A 49 -9.35 6.90 11.95
N PRO A 50 -10.59 6.47 11.63
CA PRO A 50 -11.08 5.17 12.05
C PRO A 50 -10.15 4.07 11.57
N ALA A 51 -9.88 3.10 12.44
CA ALA A 51 -8.97 2.00 12.17
C ALA A 51 -9.34 1.31 10.85
N ALA A 52 -8.36 1.12 9.97
CA ALA A 52 -8.54 0.48 8.67
C ALA A 52 -9.08 -0.94 8.86
N LYS A 53 -9.89 -1.41 7.90
CA LYS A 53 -10.49 -2.76 7.93
C LYS A 53 -10.40 -3.40 6.55
N VAL A 54 -9.38 -4.21 6.33
CA VAL A 54 -9.13 -4.89 5.05
C VAL A 54 -9.93 -6.20 5.02
N THR A 55 -11.20 -6.12 4.61
CA THR A 55 -12.13 -7.27 4.73
C THR A 55 -12.35 -8.05 3.43
N GLY A 56 -11.75 -7.64 2.32
CA GLY A 56 -12.06 -8.10 0.96
C GLY A 56 -12.26 -6.90 0.03
N PHE A 57 -13.12 -7.03 -0.99
CA PHE A 57 -13.40 -5.95 -1.95
C PHE A 57 -14.88 -5.87 -2.33
N ARG A 58 -15.42 -4.64 -2.34
CA ARG A 58 -16.86 -4.36 -2.48
C ARG A 58 -17.68 -5.21 -1.49
N SER A 59 -18.73 -5.92 -1.90
CA SER A 59 -19.54 -6.74 -0.98
C SER A 59 -18.91 -8.12 -0.69
N ALA A 60 -17.97 -8.59 -1.52
CA ALA A 60 -17.24 -9.84 -1.28
C ALA A 60 -16.23 -9.70 -0.12
N ARG A 61 -16.21 -10.69 0.78
CA ARG A 61 -15.41 -10.67 2.00
C ARG A 61 -14.59 -11.95 2.19
N PHE A 62 -13.47 -11.83 2.89
CA PHE A 62 -12.65 -13.00 3.23
C PHE A 62 -13.47 -14.03 4.00
N GLY A 63 -13.20 -15.31 3.74
CA GLY A 63 -13.98 -16.42 4.28
C GLY A 63 -15.27 -16.77 3.52
N MET A 64 -15.70 -15.99 2.53
CA MET A 64 -16.82 -16.35 1.63
C MET A 64 -16.43 -17.51 0.69
N THR A 65 -17.38 -18.39 0.44
CA THR A 65 -17.30 -19.46 -0.58
C THR A 65 -17.38 -18.90 -2.00
N GLY A 66 -16.97 -19.69 -3.00
CA GLY A 66 -17.04 -19.27 -4.41
C GLY A 66 -18.42 -18.82 -4.88
N ASP A 67 -19.50 -19.43 -4.40
CA ASP A 67 -20.87 -19.05 -4.79
C ASP A 67 -21.35 -17.76 -4.11
N GLU A 68 -20.92 -17.51 -2.87
CA GLU A 68 -21.15 -16.24 -2.19
C GLU A 68 -20.40 -15.09 -2.87
N VAL A 69 -19.15 -15.33 -3.29
CA VAL A 69 -18.37 -14.37 -4.07
C VAL A 69 -19.01 -14.13 -5.44
N THR A 70 -19.44 -15.16 -6.16
CA THR A 70 -20.20 -15.01 -7.42
C THR A 70 -21.44 -14.13 -7.25
N LYS A 71 -22.22 -14.34 -6.18
CA LYS A 71 -23.40 -13.48 -5.85
C LYS A 71 -23.01 -12.05 -5.53
N ALA A 72 -21.91 -11.84 -4.80
CA ALA A 72 -21.37 -10.53 -4.48
C ALA A 72 -20.94 -9.77 -5.75
N ILE A 73 -20.16 -10.41 -6.64
CA ILE A 73 -19.72 -9.86 -7.93
C ILE A 73 -20.93 -9.44 -8.78
N ALA A 74 -21.92 -10.33 -8.94
CA ALA A 74 -23.12 -10.05 -9.73
C ALA A 74 -23.90 -8.83 -9.19
N LYS A 75 -24.00 -8.71 -7.86
CA LYS A 75 -24.65 -7.56 -7.20
C LYS A 75 -23.84 -6.26 -7.36
N ASP A 76 -22.52 -6.31 -7.15
CA ASP A 76 -21.67 -5.12 -7.10
C ASP A 76 -21.43 -4.51 -8.49
N PHE A 77 -21.28 -5.33 -9.52
CA PHE A 77 -20.97 -4.89 -10.88
C PHE A 77 -22.13 -5.01 -11.87
N LYS A 78 -23.29 -5.56 -11.43
CA LYS A 78 -24.48 -5.78 -12.26
C LYS A 78 -24.22 -6.66 -13.50
N ILE A 79 -23.36 -7.66 -13.34
CA ILE A 79 -23.02 -8.64 -14.40
C ILE A 79 -23.66 -9.99 -14.13
N GLU A 80 -23.85 -10.78 -15.19
CA GLU A 80 -24.39 -12.13 -15.06
C GLU A 80 -23.31 -13.13 -14.63
N ALA A 81 -23.70 -14.19 -13.92
CA ALA A 81 -22.77 -15.19 -13.42
C ALA A 81 -21.99 -15.91 -14.53
N LYS A 82 -22.53 -15.97 -15.75
CA LYS A 82 -21.85 -16.53 -16.94
C LYS A 82 -20.64 -15.71 -17.42
N ASP A 83 -20.60 -14.42 -17.10
CA ASP A 83 -19.54 -13.51 -17.51
C ASP A 83 -18.40 -13.45 -16.46
N ILE A 84 -18.57 -14.16 -15.34
CA ILE A 84 -17.54 -14.40 -14.32
C ILE A 84 -16.74 -15.63 -14.73
N ARG A 85 -15.55 -15.43 -15.30
CA ARG A 85 -14.66 -16.53 -15.68
C ARG A 85 -14.11 -17.21 -14.43
N ARG A 86 -14.14 -18.54 -14.40
CA ARG A 86 -13.50 -19.36 -13.36
C ARG A 86 -12.24 -20.02 -13.92
N GLU A 87 -11.14 -19.95 -13.19
CA GLU A 87 -9.84 -20.48 -13.60
C GLU A 87 -9.10 -21.12 -12.43
N ALA A 88 -8.43 -22.25 -12.65
CA ALA A 88 -7.67 -22.94 -11.61
C ALA A 88 -6.17 -22.71 -11.80
N ASN A 89 -5.46 -22.33 -10.74
CA ASN A 89 -4.00 -22.33 -10.72
C ASN A 89 -3.52 -23.72 -10.29
N ALA A 90 -2.95 -24.51 -11.21
CA ALA A 90 -2.52 -25.87 -10.92
C ALA A 90 -1.36 -25.94 -9.90
N THR A 91 -0.50 -24.92 -9.85
CA THR A 91 0.68 -24.86 -8.97
C THR A 91 0.28 -24.52 -7.53
N GLU A 92 -0.49 -23.45 -7.35
CA GLU A 92 -0.99 -23.03 -6.03
C GLU A 92 -2.21 -23.83 -5.57
N ARG A 93 -2.85 -24.56 -6.49
CA ARG A 93 -4.13 -25.27 -6.33
C ARG A 93 -5.28 -24.38 -5.86
N THR A 94 -5.24 -23.10 -6.20
CA THR A 94 -6.27 -22.09 -5.94
C THR A 94 -7.27 -22.00 -7.09
N THR A 95 -8.44 -21.41 -6.83
CA THR A 95 -9.45 -21.11 -7.87
C THR A 95 -9.72 -19.61 -7.91
N SER A 96 -9.55 -19.01 -9.09
CA SER A 96 -9.82 -17.61 -9.36
C SER A 96 -11.21 -17.41 -9.96
N LEU A 97 -11.94 -16.41 -9.48
CA LEU A 97 -13.10 -15.82 -10.14
C LEU A 97 -12.69 -14.47 -10.73
N ILE A 98 -12.80 -14.34 -12.05
CA ILE A 98 -12.21 -13.25 -12.84
C ILE A 98 -13.34 -12.46 -13.51
N VAL A 99 -13.35 -11.15 -13.31
CA VAL A 99 -14.33 -10.22 -13.89
C VAL A 99 -13.62 -9.00 -14.49
N LYS A 100 -14.01 -8.59 -15.70
CA LYS A 100 -13.66 -7.29 -16.28
C LYS A 100 -14.68 -6.23 -15.84
N VAL A 101 -14.21 -5.04 -15.47
CA VAL A 101 -15.05 -3.89 -15.11
C VAL A 101 -14.53 -2.66 -15.85
N ASP A 102 -15.35 -2.00 -16.67
CA ASP A 102 -14.87 -0.97 -17.60
C ASP A 102 -14.49 0.37 -16.96
N ASP A 103 -15.12 0.75 -15.85
CA ASP A 103 -14.69 1.89 -15.01
C ASP A 103 -14.85 1.54 -13.52
N LEU A 104 -13.85 0.84 -12.97
CA LEU A 104 -13.86 0.44 -11.55
C LEU A 104 -13.44 1.56 -10.59
N GLN A 105 -12.59 2.46 -11.10
CA GLN A 105 -12.01 3.60 -10.42
C GLN A 105 -11.96 4.73 -11.45
N THR A 106 -12.78 5.75 -11.27
CA THR A 106 -13.04 6.78 -12.29
C THR A 106 -11.76 7.38 -12.86
N GLY A 107 -11.62 7.24 -14.17
CA GLY A 107 -10.48 7.75 -14.94
C GLY A 107 -9.30 6.78 -15.05
N ALA A 108 -9.24 5.69 -14.28
CA ALA A 108 -8.19 4.67 -14.41
C ALA A 108 -8.38 3.74 -15.64
N GLY A 109 -9.57 3.76 -16.24
CA GLY A 109 -9.96 2.88 -17.34
C GLY A 109 -10.30 1.46 -16.88
N PRO A 110 -10.39 0.50 -17.85
CA PRO A 110 -10.87 -0.84 -17.56
C PRO A 110 -9.94 -1.61 -16.64
N ALA A 111 -10.54 -2.31 -15.69
CA ALA A 111 -9.91 -3.15 -14.71
C ALA A 111 -10.26 -4.63 -14.94
N VAL A 112 -9.42 -5.52 -14.41
CA VAL A 112 -9.81 -6.90 -14.09
C VAL A 112 -9.70 -7.10 -12.58
N VAL A 113 -10.77 -7.62 -11.97
CA VAL A 113 -10.76 -8.06 -10.57
C VAL A 113 -10.68 -9.59 -10.56
N VAL A 114 -9.76 -10.11 -9.74
CA VAL A 114 -9.50 -11.53 -9.54
C VAL A 114 -9.70 -11.84 -8.07
N TYR A 115 -10.73 -12.62 -7.76
CA TYR A 115 -11.04 -13.12 -6.43
C TYR A 115 -10.46 -14.54 -6.29
N ILE A 116 -9.51 -14.74 -5.38
CA ILE A 116 -8.76 -15.99 -5.26
C ILE A 116 -9.27 -16.80 -4.06
N LEU A 117 -9.81 -17.98 -4.36
CA LEU A 117 -10.28 -18.97 -3.41
C LEU A 117 -9.12 -19.92 -3.05
N GLY A 118 -8.95 -20.17 -1.77
CA GLY A 118 -7.84 -20.94 -1.22
C GLY A 118 -7.91 -22.43 -1.51
N HIS A 119 -6.75 -23.09 -1.53
CA HIS A 119 -6.63 -24.53 -1.80
C HIS A 119 -7.34 -25.38 -0.74
N SER A 120 -7.13 -25.07 0.54
CA SER A 120 -7.55 -25.93 1.66
C SER A 120 -8.94 -25.56 2.16
N THR A 121 -9.29 -24.27 2.14
CA THR A 121 -10.58 -23.77 2.64
C THR A 121 -11.64 -23.58 1.54
N GLN A 122 -11.23 -23.50 0.27
CA GLN A 122 -12.08 -23.11 -0.87
C GLN A 122 -12.79 -21.75 -0.68
N LYS A 123 -12.24 -20.89 0.18
CA LYS A 123 -12.78 -19.58 0.55
C LYS A 123 -11.90 -18.44 0.06
N LEU A 124 -12.51 -17.28 -0.13
CA LEU A 124 -11.81 -16.06 -0.53
C LEU A 124 -10.78 -15.67 0.54
N PHE A 125 -9.50 -15.62 0.17
CA PHE A 125 -8.41 -15.14 1.04
C PHE A 125 -7.61 -13.99 0.41
N GLN A 126 -7.77 -13.75 -0.90
CA GLN A 126 -7.08 -12.68 -1.61
C GLN A 126 -7.92 -12.11 -2.76
N VAL A 127 -7.81 -10.80 -2.99
CA VAL A 127 -8.37 -10.12 -4.17
C VAL A 127 -7.25 -9.33 -4.84
N ASN A 128 -7.05 -9.51 -6.14
CA ASN A 128 -6.17 -8.68 -6.96
C ASN A 128 -7.02 -7.86 -7.94
N ILE A 129 -6.68 -6.59 -8.13
CA ILE A 129 -7.30 -5.69 -9.09
C ILE A 129 -6.18 -5.15 -9.99
N LEU A 130 -6.35 -5.29 -11.31
CA LEU A 130 -5.33 -4.96 -12.29
C LEU A 130 -5.86 -3.94 -13.30
N TRP A 131 -5.09 -2.87 -13.55
CA TRP A 131 -5.27 -1.91 -14.63
C TRP A 131 -4.03 -1.87 -15.53
N GLY A 132 -4.21 -1.49 -16.79
CA GLY A 132 -3.12 -1.47 -17.77
C GLY A 132 -2.62 -2.86 -18.12
N GLY A 133 -1.32 -3.01 -18.41
CA GLY A 133 -0.71 -4.30 -18.71
C GLY A 133 -1.46 -5.06 -19.82
N ALA A 134 -1.78 -6.33 -19.58
CA ALA A 134 -2.61 -7.15 -20.47
C ALA A 134 -4.10 -6.75 -20.47
N VAL A 135 -4.61 -6.04 -19.45
CA VAL A 135 -6.01 -5.58 -19.37
C VAL A 135 -6.26 -4.43 -20.35
N ASN A 136 -5.30 -3.53 -20.48
CA ASN A 136 -5.30 -2.45 -21.46
C ASN A 136 -3.85 -2.09 -21.87
N PRO A 137 -3.30 -2.72 -22.92
CA PRO A 137 -1.95 -2.44 -23.41
C PRO A 137 -1.74 -1.02 -23.97
N LYS A 138 -2.83 -0.27 -24.19
CA LYS A 138 -2.83 1.09 -24.76
C LYS A 138 -3.16 2.16 -23.73
N VAL A 139 -3.10 1.85 -22.43
CA VAL A 139 -3.34 2.82 -21.36
C VAL A 139 -2.27 3.92 -21.37
N ASP A 140 -2.68 5.17 -21.13
CA ASP A 140 -1.74 6.27 -20.89
C ASP A 140 -1.01 6.02 -19.55
N PRO A 141 0.34 6.01 -19.52
CA PRO A 141 1.11 5.90 -18.28
C PRO A 141 0.72 6.96 -17.23
N ASN A 142 0.41 8.19 -17.65
CA ASN A 142 0.04 9.28 -16.75
C ASN A 142 -1.30 9.01 -16.06
N THR A 143 -2.24 8.38 -16.76
CA THR A 143 -3.53 7.93 -16.20
C THR A 143 -3.32 6.92 -15.07
N LEU A 144 -2.43 5.93 -15.25
CA LEU A 144 -2.10 4.98 -14.18
C LEU A 144 -1.40 5.65 -12.99
N VAL A 145 -0.47 6.58 -13.24
CA VAL A 145 0.18 7.37 -12.18
C VAL A 145 -0.84 8.22 -11.40
N GLY A 146 -1.81 8.83 -12.08
CA GLY A 146 -2.91 9.56 -11.46
C GLY A 146 -3.77 8.66 -10.58
N ALA A 147 -4.20 7.50 -11.10
CA ALA A 147 -4.98 6.51 -10.34
C ALA A 147 -4.20 5.97 -9.13
N ALA A 148 -2.90 5.70 -9.28
CA ALA A 148 -2.04 5.24 -8.20
C ALA A 148 -1.90 6.27 -7.08
N ASN A 149 -1.71 7.56 -7.42
CA ASN A 149 -1.66 8.65 -6.45
C ASN A 149 -3.01 8.83 -5.73
N ALA A 150 -4.14 8.75 -6.44
CA ALA A 150 -5.46 8.85 -5.84
C ALA A 150 -5.74 7.71 -4.84
N LEU A 151 -5.43 6.47 -5.22
CA LEU A 151 -5.56 5.30 -4.33
C LEU A 151 -4.62 5.38 -3.14
N ARG A 152 -3.36 5.80 -3.32
CA ARG A 152 -2.41 6.03 -2.22
C ARG A 152 -2.96 7.05 -1.22
N ASN A 153 -3.44 8.19 -1.71
CA ASN A 153 -3.96 9.24 -0.84
C ASN A 153 -5.19 8.77 -0.06
N TYR A 154 -6.09 7.99 -0.69
CA TYR A 154 -7.21 7.34 -0.01
C TYR A 154 -6.73 6.40 1.11
N PHE A 155 -5.73 5.54 0.85
CA PHE A 155 -5.22 4.60 1.84
C PHE A 155 -4.45 5.26 2.99
N VAL A 156 -3.66 6.30 2.72
CA VAL A 156 -2.96 7.10 3.74
C VAL A 156 -3.96 7.81 4.67
N GLY A 157 -5.14 8.16 4.17
CA GLY A 157 -6.24 8.70 4.98
C GLY A 157 -6.98 7.67 5.85
N GLN A 158 -6.64 6.37 5.79
CA GLN A 158 -7.23 5.34 6.66
C GLN A 158 -6.32 5.03 7.86
N GLY A 159 -6.90 4.59 8.98
CA GLY A 159 -6.14 4.17 10.17
C GLY A 159 -5.42 2.82 10.02
N TYR A 160 -4.52 2.68 9.05
CA TYR A 160 -3.59 1.55 8.96
C TYR A 160 -2.53 1.63 10.07
N ARG A 161 -1.93 0.49 10.42
CA ARG A 161 -0.78 0.47 11.33
C ARG A 161 0.42 1.15 10.67
N GLN A 162 1.08 2.04 11.42
CA GLN A 162 2.30 2.74 10.98
C GLN A 162 3.48 1.76 10.83
N GLU A 163 3.54 0.75 11.71
CA GLU A 163 4.53 -0.32 11.64
C GLU A 163 4.39 -1.13 10.34
N GLY A 164 5.50 -1.26 9.61
CA GLY A 164 5.57 -1.99 8.34
C GLY A 164 4.90 -1.30 7.14
N MET A 165 4.33 -0.10 7.32
CA MET A 165 3.77 0.70 6.24
C MET A 165 4.88 1.16 5.28
N LEU A 166 4.63 1.10 3.97
CA LEU A 166 5.52 1.64 2.94
C LEU A 166 4.75 2.61 2.04
N LEU A 167 5.43 3.68 1.60
CA LEU A 167 4.92 4.66 0.66
C LEU A 167 5.99 4.95 -0.38
N ASN A 168 5.62 4.86 -1.66
CA ASN A 168 6.49 5.14 -2.82
C ASN A 168 7.87 4.43 -2.79
N ALA A 169 7.94 3.21 -2.27
CA ALA A 169 9.21 2.46 -2.15
C ALA A 169 9.56 1.76 -3.48
N PRO A 170 10.69 2.08 -4.14
CA PRO A 170 11.09 1.41 -5.38
C PRO A 170 11.53 -0.04 -5.11
N ILE A 171 11.36 -0.90 -6.11
CA ILE A 171 11.83 -2.28 -6.15
C ILE A 171 12.89 -2.40 -7.26
N GLY A 172 14.01 -3.04 -6.96
CA GLY A 172 15.05 -3.37 -7.94
C GLY A 172 15.66 -2.14 -8.62
N ASP A 173 15.54 -2.08 -9.94
CA ASP A 173 16.03 -0.99 -10.79
C ASP A 173 15.12 0.27 -10.79
N GLY A 174 13.98 0.21 -10.08
CA GLY A 174 12.99 1.29 -10.03
C GLY A 174 11.90 1.22 -11.10
N SER A 175 11.91 0.20 -11.98
CA SER A 175 10.81 -0.08 -12.92
C SER A 175 9.48 -0.46 -12.23
N GLN A 176 9.55 -0.84 -10.95
CA GLN A 176 8.40 -1.12 -10.11
C GLN A 176 8.49 -0.35 -8.78
N VAL A 177 7.34 0.16 -8.31
CA VAL A 177 7.22 0.94 -7.07
C VAL A 177 6.06 0.41 -6.23
N VAL A 178 6.31 0.09 -4.96
CA VAL A 178 5.27 -0.06 -3.93
C VAL A 178 4.76 1.32 -3.56
N VAL A 179 3.70 1.75 -4.24
CA VAL A 179 3.08 3.06 -4.04
C VAL A 179 2.47 3.15 -2.64
N PHE A 180 1.86 2.07 -2.17
CA PHE A 180 1.35 1.91 -0.81
C PHE A 180 1.48 0.45 -0.35
N ARG A 181 1.86 0.23 0.90
CA ARG A 181 1.63 -1.03 1.63
C ARG A 181 1.19 -0.68 3.05
N GLY A 182 0.11 -1.28 3.53
CA GLY A 182 -0.36 -1.12 4.91
C GLY A 182 -1.01 -2.39 5.45
N THR A 183 -1.01 -2.55 6.77
CA THR A 183 -1.72 -3.65 7.45
C THR A 183 -2.76 -3.13 8.44
N ASP A 184 -3.92 -3.78 8.50
CA ASP A 184 -4.92 -3.46 9.51
C ASP A 184 -4.61 -4.10 10.87
N SER A 185 -5.43 -3.84 11.89
CA SER A 185 -5.23 -4.38 13.24
C SER A 185 -5.23 -5.92 13.29
N GLN A 186 -5.84 -6.60 12.32
CA GLN A 186 -5.90 -8.05 12.22
C GLN A 186 -4.72 -8.65 11.41
N GLY A 187 -3.82 -7.81 10.90
CA GLY A 187 -2.67 -8.26 10.09
C GLY A 187 -2.96 -8.46 8.60
N ARG A 188 -4.19 -8.14 8.16
CA ARG A 188 -4.59 -8.22 6.76
C ARG A 188 -3.98 -7.06 5.99
N MET A 189 -3.55 -7.29 4.76
CA MET A 189 -2.68 -6.37 4.03
C MET A 189 -3.36 -5.78 2.79
N SER A 190 -3.14 -4.49 2.56
CA SER A 190 -3.39 -3.82 1.28
C SER A 190 -2.06 -3.42 0.65
N VAL A 191 -1.84 -3.77 -0.61
CA VAL A 191 -0.63 -3.43 -1.38
C VAL A 191 -1.04 -2.80 -2.71
N LEU A 192 -0.50 -1.63 -3.02
CA LEU A 192 -0.65 -0.95 -4.30
C LEU A 192 0.72 -0.84 -4.95
N THR A 193 0.89 -1.47 -6.11
CA THR A 193 2.14 -1.54 -6.85
C THR A 193 1.93 -0.99 -8.26
N LEU A 194 2.76 -0.03 -8.65
CA LEU A 194 2.82 0.52 -10.00
C LEU A 194 4.07 -0.02 -10.69
N THR A 195 3.92 -0.59 -11.88
CA THR A 195 5.03 -0.98 -12.75
C THR A 195 5.03 -0.05 -13.96
N VAL A 196 6.13 0.68 -14.15
CA VAL A 196 6.40 1.49 -15.34
C VAL A 196 7.67 0.93 -15.96
N PRO A 197 7.55 0.03 -16.96
CA PRO A 197 8.71 -0.54 -17.64
C PRO A 197 9.63 0.55 -18.21
N PRO A 198 10.94 0.29 -18.32
CA PRO A 198 11.86 1.21 -18.98
C PRO A 198 11.40 1.49 -20.42
N LYS A 199 11.85 2.63 -20.98
CA LYS A 199 11.61 2.89 -22.41
C LYS A 199 12.20 1.74 -23.23
N PRO A 200 11.53 1.31 -24.32
CA PRO A 200 12.07 0.28 -25.20
C PRO A 200 13.46 0.67 -25.73
N SER A 201 14.30 -0.35 -25.89
CA SER A 201 15.57 -0.29 -26.60
C SER A 201 15.54 -1.34 -27.73
N ASP A 202 16.56 -1.35 -28.59
CA ASP A 202 16.66 -2.34 -29.68
C ASP A 202 16.60 -3.79 -29.17
N ASP A 203 17.07 -4.04 -27.93
CA ASP A 203 17.06 -5.35 -27.27
C ASP A 203 15.82 -5.62 -26.39
N THR A 204 14.97 -4.61 -26.12
CA THR A 204 13.88 -4.72 -25.12
C THR A 204 12.54 -4.20 -25.67
N PRO A 205 11.57 -5.09 -25.95
CA PRO A 205 10.22 -4.70 -26.38
C PRO A 205 9.52 -3.78 -25.39
N ALA A 206 8.69 -2.86 -25.91
CA ALA A 206 7.88 -1.98 -25.09
C ALA A 206 6.81 -2.79 -24.32
N LEU A 207 6.99 -2.95 -23.00
CA LEU A 207 5.99 -3.53 -22.13
C LEU A 207 5.00 -2.44 -21.67
N PRO A 208 3.68 -2.68 -21.70
CA PRO A 208 2.70 -1.71 -21.22
C PRO A 208 2.80 -1.54 -19.69
N PRO A 209 2.67 -0.31 -19.16
CA PRO A 209 2.65 -0.07 -17.73
C PRO A 209 1.41 -0.70 -17.08
N SER A 210 1.51 -1.04 -15.80
CA SER A 210 0.42 -1.66 -15.05
C SER A 210 0.32 -1.15 -13.63
N LEU A 211 -0.90 -1.18 -13.08
CA LEU A 211 -1.20 -0.87 -11.70
C LEU A 211 -1.92 -2.07 -11.09
N GLN A 212 -1.42 -2.58 -9.97
CA GLN A 212 -2.03 -3.68 -9.22
C GLN A 212 -2.36 -3.23 -7.80
N LEU A 213 -3.59 -3.51 -7.37
CA LEU A 213 -4.04 -3.39 -5.99
C LEU A 213 -4.41 -4.79 -5.46
N SER A 214 -3.75 -5.22 -4.40
CA SER A 214 -3.99 -6.51 -3.75
C SER A 214 -4.49 -6.32 -2.32
N TYR A 215 -5.57 -7.02 -1.97
CA TYR A 215 -6.07 -7.20 -0.61
C TYR A 215 -5.85 -8.65 -0.19
N ILE A 216 -5.16 -8.88 0.93
CA ILE A 216 -4.68 -10.22 1.35
C ILE A 216 -5.07 -10.46 2.80
N GLU A 217 -5.74 -11.58 3.09
CA GLU A 217 -6.15 -11.95 4.45
C GLU A 217 -4.93 -12.33 5.31
N LYS A 218 -4.12 -13.29 4.85
CA LYS A 218 -2.95 -13.80 5.57
C LYS A 218 -1.69 -13.67 4.73
N PRO A 219 -1.04 -12.49 4.67
CA PRO A 219 0.12 -12.27 3.78
C PRO A 219 1.31 -13.19 4.06
N ASN A 220 1.48 -13.64 5.31
CA ASN A 220 2.56 -14.54 5.72
C ASN A 220 2.14 -16.03 5.75
N GLU A 221 0.85 -16.32 5.56
CA GLU A 221 0.29 -17.68 5.60
C GLU A 221 -0.88 -17.81 4.60
N PRO A 222 -0.64 -17.63 3.28
CA PRO A 222 -1.69 -17.75 2.28
C PRO A 222 -2.21 -19.19 2.18
N ASP A 223 -3.49 -19.35 1.83
CA ASP A 223 -4.13 -20.65 1.59
C ASP A 223 -3.85 -21.13 0.16
N VAL A 224 -2.57 -21.42 -0.08
CA VAL A 224 -2.04 -22.03 -1.30
C VAL A 224 -1.43 -23.39 -0.95
N PHE A 225 -1.30 -24.26 -1.94
CA PHE A 225 -0.54 -25.49 -1.80
C PHE A 225 0.92 -25.18 -1.42
N LYS A 226 1.44 -25.91 -0.43
CA LYS A 226 2.82 -25.81 0.07
C LYS A 226 3.49 -27.17 -0.12
N ILE A 227 4.77 -27.15 -0.50
CA ILE A 227 5.61 -28.35 -0.53
C ILE A 227 6.20 -28.51 0.87
N GLU A 228 6.01 -29.70 1.45
CA GLU A 228 6.54 -30.02 2.78
C GLU A 228 8.06 -30.21 2.77
N LYS A 229 8.71 -30.01 3.92
CA LYS A 229 10.16 -30.25 4.04
C LYS A 229 10.49 -31.73 3.85
N GLY A 230 11.45 -32.03 2.98
CA GLY A 230 11.90 -33.40 2.72
C GLY A 230 11.52 -33.96 1.34
N PHE A 231 10.87 -33.15 0.51
CA PHE A 231 10.91 -33.26 -0.96
C PHE A 231 12.12 -32.50 -1.51
#